data_AF-A0A1Q9PF99-F1
#
_entry.id   AF-A0A1Q9PF99-F1
#
_cell.length_a   1.000
_cell.length_b   1.000
_cell.length_c   1.000
_cell.angle_alpha   90.00
_cell.angle_beta   90.00
_cell.angle_gamma   90.00
#
_symmetry.space_group_name_H-M   'P 1'
#
loop_
_entity.id
_entity.type
_entity.pdbx_description
1 polymer ?
#
loop_
_entity_poly.entity_id
_entity_poly.type
_entity_poly.pdbx_seq_one_letter_code
_entity_poly.pdbx_strand_id
1 'polypeptide(L)'
;MQECFTKYRSPYPSNKMRIRRSEGIPKQSETLYFMGCLSTIRIPRYTEHSLEYLLKQGVDFTILDTEICCGWPWFASGCNEEFEIAKKENIEIFKKFKKVICLCPACYFLFNKYYKPEMDSKT
;
A
#
# COMPACT_ATOMS: atom_id res chain seq x y z
N MET A 1 -12.87 -9.56 11.40
CA MET A 1 -12.01 -8.54 10.77
C MET A 1 -10.87 -8.11 11.71
N GLN A 2 -11.13 -7.91 13.00
CA GLN A 2 -10.11 -7.57 14.01
C GLN A 2 -9.01 -8.64 14.15
N GLU A 3 -9.35 -9.92 14.22
CA GLU A 3 -8.32 -10.99 14.27
C GLU A 3 -7.36 -10.95 13.07
N CYS A 4 -7.90 -10.70 11.88
CA CYS A 4 -7.09 -10.55 10.66
C CYS A 4 -6.20 -9.31 10.72
N PHE A 5 -6.69 -8.21 11.29
CA PHE A 5 -5.89 -7.01 11.52
C PHE A 5 -4.73 -7.27 12.47
N THR A 6 -4.99 -7.90 13.62
CA THR A 6 -3.98 -8.19 14.63
C THR A 6 -2.87 -9.06 14.07
N LYS A 7 -3.23 -10.08 13.28
CA LYS A 7 -2.27 -11.07 12.77
C LYS A 7 -1.58 -10.68 11.46
N TYR A 8 -2.27 -9.98 10.57
CA TYR A 8 -1.80 -9.74 9.20
C TYR A 8 -1.83 -8.27 8.78
N ARG A 9 -2.36 -7.36 9.61
CA ARG A 9 -2.63 -5.95 9.25
C ARG A 9 -3.41 -5.84 7.93
N SER A 10 -4.32 -6.77 7.72
CA SER A 10 -5.06 -6.96 6.47
C SER A 10 -6.51 -7.32 6.80
N PRO A 11 -7.50 -6.91 5.98
CA PRO A 11 -8.87 -7.40 6.13
C PRO A 11 -9.01 -8.88 5.74
N TYR A 12 -7.97 -9.48 5.17
CA TYR A 12 -7.92 -10.87 4.73
C TYR A 12 -7.14 -11.74 5.73
N PRO A 13 -7.36 -13.07 5.75
CA PRO A 13 -6.61 -14.00 6.60
C PRO A 13 -5.15 -14.21 6.15
N SER A 14 -4.57 -13.25 5.41
CA SER A 14 -3.19 -13.23 4.95
C SER A 14 -2.81 -11.83 4.46
N ASN A 15 -1.52 -11.50 4.53
CA ASN A 15 -0.87 -10.40 3.81
C ASN A 15 0.07 -10.89 2.69
N LYS A 16 0.06 -12.20 2.41
CA LYS A 16 0.89 -12.78 1.35
C LYS A 16 0.36 -12.36 -0.01
N MET A 17 1.18 -11.60 -0.73
CA MET A 17 0.89 -11.14 -2.08
C MET A 17 0.87 -12.33 -3.04
N ARG A 18 -0.15 -12.41 -3.90
CA ARG A 18 -0.37 -13.50 -4.86
C ARG A 18 -0.01 -13.10 -6.29
N ILE A 19 0.85 -12.10 -6.44
CA ILE A 19 1.33 -11.60 -7.72
C ILE A 19 2.54 -12.40 -8.21
N ARG A 20 2.67 -12.52 -9.52
CA ARG A 20 3.92 -12.86 -10.20
C ARG A 20 4.75 -11.57 -10.29
N ARG A 21 5.92 -11.56 -9.67
CA ARG A 21 6.81 -10.39 -9.74
C ARG A 21 7.38 -10.29 -11.16
N SER A 22 7.18 -9.15 -11.80
CA SER A 22 7.83 -8.84 -13.08
C SER A 22 9.34 -8.74 -12.88
N GLU A 23 10.11 -9.35 -13.78
CA GLU A 23 11.55 -9.16 -13.81
C GLU A 23 11.88 -7.71 -14.19
N GLY A 24 12.92 -7.14 -13.59
CA GLY A 24 13.39 -5.78 -13.92
C GLY A 24 12.87 -4.66 -13.02
N ILE A 25 12.12 -4.93 -11.95
CA ILE A 25 11.78 -3.91 -10.94
C ILE A 25 13.05 -3.59 -10.10
N PRO A 26 13.50 -2.33 -10.05
CA PRO A 26 14.61 -1.91 -9.20
C PRO A 26 14.36 -2.25 -7.72
N LYS A 27 15.40 -2.72 -7.01
CA LYS A 27 15.30 -2.96 -5.56
C LYS A 27 15.22 -1.65 -4.76
N GLN A 28 15.81 -0.58 -5.27
CA GLN A 28 15.85 0.74 -4.63
C GLN A 28 15.39 1.79 -5.64
N SER A 29 14.50 2.66 -5.18
CA SER A 29 14.06 3.87 -5.89
C SER A 29 13.52 4.85 -4.85
N GLU A 30 13.54 6.14 -5.17
CA GLU A 30 12.89 7.16 -4.35
C GLU A 30 11.35 7.13 -4.51
N THR A 31 10.84 6.37 -5.47
CA THR A 31 9.41 6.17 -5.70
C THR A 31 8.96 4.78 -5.26
N LEU A 32 7.96 4.72 -4.39
CA LEU A 32 7.28 3.48 -4.01
C LEU A 32 6.04 3.27 -4.87
N TYR A 33 5.88 2.09 -5.45
CA TYR A 33 4.60 1.62 -5.97
C TYR A 33 3.89 0.78 -4.89
N PHE A 34 2.97 1.42 -4.17
CA PHE A 34 2.13 0.77 -3.16
C PHE A 34 1.01 0.01 -3.85
N MET A 35 1.13 -1.31 -3.87
CA MET A 35 0.26 -2.18 -4.65
C MET A 35 -1.14 -2.27 -4.04
N GLY A 36 -1.23 -2.38 -2.71
CA GLY A 36 -2.44 -2.53 -1.92
C GLY A 36 -2.79 -3.99 -1.59
N CYS A 37 -3.60 -4.17 -0.54
CA CYS A 37 -3.99 -5.50 -0.05
C CYS A 37 -4.98 -6.23 -0.98
N LEU A 38 -6.08 -5.58 -1.39
CA LEU A 38 -7.11 -6.19 -2.25
C LEU A 38 -6.52 -6.61 -3.60
N SER A 39 -5.78 -5.69 -4.19
CA SER A 39 -5.20 -5.82 -5.53
C SER A 39 -4.23 -7.00 -5.62
N THR A 40 -3.42 -7.22 -4.58
CA THR A 40 -2.39 -8.26 -4.57
C THR A 40 -2.90 -9.62 -4.08
N ILE A 41 -4.00 -9.66 -3.32
CA ILE A 41 -4.55 -10.91 -2.76
C ILE A 41 -5.72 -11.45 -3.57
N ARG A 42 -6.64 -10.58 -4.03
CA ARG A 42 -7.90 -10.98 -4.67
C ARG A 42 -7.89 -10.79 -6.17
N ILE A 43 -7.21 -9.77 -6.68
CA ILE A 43 -7.16 -9.46 -8.12
C ILE A 43 -5.70 -9.30 -8.63
N PRO A 44 -4.79 -10.25 -8.34
CA PRO A 44 -3.34 -10.08 -8.57
C PRO A 44 -2.97 -9.74 -10.01
N ARG A 45 -3.69 -10.28 -11.00
CA ARG A 45 -3.47 -9.96 -12.43
C ARG A 45 -3.60 -8.47 -12.74
N TYR A 46 -4.49 -7.76 -12.05
CA TYR A 46 -4.65 -6.32 -12.23
C TYR A 46 -3.39 -5.56 -11.79
N THR A 47 -2.81 -5.97 -10.65
CA THR A 47 -1.53 -5.44 -10.18
C THR A 47 -0.39 -5.82 -11.12
N GLU A 48 -0.32 -7.08 -11.58
CA GLU A 48 0.71 -7.54 -12.52
C GLU A 48 0.72 -6.69 -13.80
N HIS A 49 -0.44 -6.48 -14.43
CA HIS A 49 -0.52 -5.65 -15.63
C HIS A 49 -0.14 -4.20 -15.38
N SER A 50 -0.48 -3.64 -14.20
CA SER A 50 -0.06 -2.29 -13.84
C SER A 50 1.46 -2.16 -13.67
N LEU A 51 2.11 -3.17 -13.08
CA LEU A 51 3.56 -3.22 -12.92
C LEU A 51 4.24 -3.29 -14.28
N GLU A 52 3.80 -4.21 -15.14
CA GLU A 52 4.31 -4.35 -16.51
C GLU A 52 4.15 -3.07 -17.32
N TYR A 53 3.01 -2.39 -17.19
CA TYR A 53 2.76 -1.11 -17.86
C TYR A 53 3.75 -0.05 -17.40
N LEU A 54 3.91 0.15 -16.09
CA LEU A 54 4.82 1.17 -15.55
C LEU A 54 6.28 0.89 -15.93
N LEU A 55 6.70 -0.38 -15.92
CA LEU A 55 8.03 -0.79 -16.39
C LEU A 55 8.24 -0.47 -17.88
N LYS A 56 7.25 -0.79 -18.73
CA LYS A 56 7.30 -0.48 -20.17
C LYS A 56 7.34 1.03 -20.46
N GLN A 57 6.75 1.85 -19.58
CA GLN A 57 6.81 3.30 -19.68
C GLN A 57 8.11 3.89 -19.11
N GLY A 58 9.03 3.07 -18.61
CA GLY A 58 10.30 3.53 -18.04
C GLY A 58 10.14 4.33 -16.75
N VAL A 59 9.06 4.10 -16.00
CA VAL A 59 8.86 4.74 -14.70
C VAL A 59 9.82 4.11 -13.70
N ASP A 60 10.63 4.92 -13.02
CA ASP A 60 11.47 4.46 -11.92
C ASP A 60 10.63 4.31 -10.63
N PHE A 61 10.54 3.09 -10.13
CA PHE A 61 9.85 2.76 -8.88
C PHE A 61 10.40 1.47 -8.27
N THR A 62 10.20 1.31 -6.97
CA THR A 62 10.40 0.05 -6.26
C THR A 62 9.09 -0.43 -5.63
N ILE A 63 9.09 -1.68 -5.19
CA ILE A 63 7.97 -2.32 -4.48
C ILE A 63 8.42 -2.87 -3.14
N LEU A 64 7.49 -3.03 -2.22
CA LEU A 64 7.74 -3.70 -0.95
C LEU A 64 7.57 -5.22 -1.12
N ASP A 65 8.37 -5.98 -0.39
CA ASP A 65 8.22 -7.44 -0.33
C ASP A 65 6.91 -7.87 0.33
N THR A 66 6.44 -7.07 1.28
CA THR A 66 5.20 -7.26 2.02
C THR A 66 4.58 -5.89 2.29
N GLU A 67 3.27 -5.79 2.09
CA GLU A 67 2.50 -4.60 2.37
C GLU A 67 1.42 -4.90 3.42
N ILE A 68 1.09 -3.87 4.18
CA ILE A 68 -0.09 -3.87 5.05
C ILE A 68 -1.23 -3.12 4.35
N CYS A 69 -2.46 -3.31 4.81
CA CYS A 69 -3.59 -2.55 4.27
C CYS A 69 -3.44 -1.05 4.59
N CYS A 70 -3.92 -0.19 3.68
CA CYS A 70 -3.98 1.26 3.87
C CYS A 70 -4.98 1.71 4.95
N GLY A 71 -5.70 0.79 5.59
CA GLY A 71 -6.64 1.13 6.65
C GLY A 71 -8.10 1.31 6.21
N TRP A 72 -8.40 1.30 4.90
CA TRP A 72 -9.75 1.60 4.37
C TRP A 72 -10.90 0.80 4.99
N PRO A 73 -10.81 -0.53 5.16
CA PRO A 73 -11.92 -1.30 5.74
C PRO A 73 -12.29 -0.84 7.15
N TRP A 74 -11.30 -0.50 7.98
CA TRP A 74 -11.51 -0.05 9.36
C TRP A 74 -11.96 1.40 9.42
N PHE A 75 -11.42 2.25 8.55
CA PHE A 75 -11.91 3.62 8.39
C PHE A 75 -13.40 3.64 8.02
N ALA A 76 -13.80 2.85 7.01
CA ALA A 76 -15.17 2.80 6.54
C ALA A 76 -16.15 2.17 7.55
N SER A 77 -15.67 1.27 8.43
CA SER A 77 -16.49 0.64 9.47
C SER A 77 -16.53 1.43 10.79
N GLY A 78 -15.83 2.56 10.89
CA GLY A 78 -15.72 3.33 12.14
C GLY A 78 -14.77 2.73 13.18
N CYS A 79 -13.95 1.74 12.80
CA CYS A 79 -12.92 1.13 13.64
C CYS A 79 -11.66 2.03 13.63
N ASN A 80 -11.74 3.14 14.37
CA ASN A 80 -10.72 4.19 14.31
C ASN A 80 -9.36 3.75 14.90
N GLU A 81 -9.34 2.89 15.91
CA GLU A 81 -8.09 2.44 16.53
C GLU A 81 -7.22 1.65 15.54
N GLU A 82 -7.80 0.67 14.86
CA GLU A 82 -7.11 -0.13 13.84
C GLU A 82 -6.70 0.71 12.65
N PHE A 83 -7.53 1.67 12.24
CA PHE A 83 -7.19 2.63 11.20
C PHE A 83 -5.97 3.48 11.59
N GLU A 84 -5.94 4.02 12.81
CA GLU A 84 -4.83 4.85 13.30
C GLU A 84 -3.52 4.04 13.40
N ILE A 85 -3.59 2.78 13.82
CA ILE A 85 -2.43 1.88 13.83
C ILE A 85 -1.93 1.63 12.40
N ALA A 86 -2.82 1.26 11.47
CA ALA A 86 -2.45 1.02 10.07
C ALA A 86 -1.85 2.27 9.41
N LYS A 87 -2.43 3.44 9.69
CA LYS A 87 -1.96 4.73 9.18
C LYS A 87 -0.55 5.03 9.67
N LYS A 88 -0.29 4.93 10.98
CA LYS A 88 1.03 5.19 11.56
C LYS A 88 2.10 4.26 11.00
N GLU A 89 1.82 2.96 10.93
CA GLU A 89 2.76 1.98 10.36
C GLU A 89 3.08 2.28 8.89
N ASN A 90 2.08 2.64 8.07
CA ASN A 90 2.32 3.02 6.68
C ASN A 90 3.06 4.36 6.54
N ILE A 91 2.79 5.35 7.40
CA ILE A 91 3.50 6.63 7.39
C ILE A 91 5.01 6.42 7.62
N GLU A 92 5.39 5.56 8.56
CA GLU A 92 6.81 5.25 8.82
C GLU A 92 7.49 4.57 7.62
N ILE A 93 6.73 3.82 6.81
CA ILE A 93 7.22 3.29 5.54
C ILE A 93 7.34 4.41 4.51
N PHE A 94 6.33 5.26 4.36
CA PHE A 94 6.25 6.26 3.31
C PHE A 94 7.29 7.38 3.46
N LYS A 95 7.71 7.69 4.69
CA LYS A 95 8.81 8.63 4.96
C LYS A 95 10.14 8.26 4.29
N LYS A 96 10.33 6.99 3.89
CA LYS A 96 11.54 6.51 3.20
C LYS A 96 11.54 6.83 1.70
N PHE A 97 10.43 7.33 1.17
CA PHE A 97 10.22 7.56 -0.26
C PHE A 97 9.82 9.01 -0.50
N LYS A 98 10.25 9.57 -1.63
CA LYS A 98 9.84 10.92 -2.07
C LYS A 98 8.46 10.91 -2.73
N LYS A 99 8.11 9.80 -3.36
CA LYS A 99 6.86 9.65 -4.10
C LYS A 99 6.23 8.29 -3.83
N VAL A 100 4.91 8.27 -3.68
CA VAL A 100 4.13 7.03 -3.59
C VAL A 100 3.12 7.01 -4.74
N ILE A 101 3.16 5.96 -5.54
CA ILE A 101 2.19 5.64 -6.57
C ILE A 101 1.28 4.56 -6.00
N CYS A 102 -0.03 4.66 -6.23
CA CYS A 102 -0.97 3.63 -5.87
C CYS A 102 -2.05 3.49 -6.94
N LEU A 103 -2.60 2.28 -7.05
CA LEU A 103 -3.63 1.95 -8.05
C LEU A 103 -5.05 2.03 -7.48
N CYS A 104 -5.19 1.88 -6.16
CA CYS A 104 -6.47 1.78 -5.49
C CYS A 104 -6.99 3.18 -5.11
N PRO A 105 -8.20 3.58 -5.56
CA PRO A 105 -8.77 4.89 -5.23
C PRO A 105 -8.96 5.11 -3.73
N ALA A 106 -9.31 4.06 -2.98
CA ALA A 106 -9.44 4.13 -1.53
C ALA A 106 -8.10 4.42 -0.84
N CYS A 107 -7.00 3.82 -1.32
CA CYS A 107 -5.66 4.14 -0.83
C CYS A 107 -5.33 5.61 -1.13
N TYR A 108 -5.55 6.05 -2.37
CA TYR A 108 -5.32 7.44 -2.77
C TYR A 108 -6.08 8.45 -1.91
N PHE A 109 -7.36 8.18 -1.61
CA PHE A 109 -8.17 9.03 -0.74
C PHE A 109 -7.55 9.15 0.66
N LEU A 110 -7.22 8.02 1.29
CA LEU A 110 -6.65 8.02 2.65
C LEU A 110 -5.28 8.68 2.68
N PHE A 111 -4.44 8.44 1.69
CA PHE A 111 -3.10 9.02 1.63
C PHE A 111 -3.17 10.55 1.57
N ASN A 112 -4.07 11.11 0.75
CA ASN A 112 -4.19 12.56 0.64
C ASN A 112 -4.93 13.21 1.82
N LYS A 113 -5.96 12.57 2.35
CA LYS A 113 -6.83 13.17 3.38
C LYS A 113 -6.34 12.94 4.81
N TYR A 114 -5.67 11.82 5.07
CA TYR A 114 -5.32 11.41 6.43
C TYR A 114 -3.82 11.24 6.63
N TYR A 115 -3.07 10.78 5.62
CA TYR A 115 -1.64 10.50 5.81
C TYR A 115 -0.82 11.76 5.61
N LYS A 116 -1.01 12.44 4.47
CA LYS A 116 -0.26 13.64 4.09
C LYS A 116 -0.29 14.73 5.17
N PRO A 117 -1.46 15.11 5.76
CA PRO A 117 -1.48 16.12 6.82
C PRO A 117 -0.64 15.75 8.04
N GLU A 118 -0.58 14.46 8.41
CA GLU A 118 0.19 13.99 9.56
C GLU A 118 1.70 13.87 9.27
N MET A 119 2.05 13.63 7.99
CA MET A 119 3.43 13.67 7.54
C MET A 119 3.96 15.11 7.48
N ASP A 120 3.13 16.04 7.00
CA ASP A 120 3.49 17.46 6.87
C ASP A 120 3.57 18.15 8.26
N SER A 121 2.78 17.71 9.26
CA SER A 121 2.77 18.28 10.61
C SER A 121 4.00 17.97 11.48
N LYS A 122 4.98 17.21 10.96
CA LYS A 122 6.23 16.85 11.68
C LYS A 122 7.48 17.45 11.05
N THR A 123 7.34 18.44 10.16
CA THR A 123 8.44 19.29 9.67
C THR A 123 8.42 20.61 10.43
#